data_AF-A0A0G0MXI6-F1
#
_entry.id   AF-A0A0G0MXI6-F1
#
_cell.length_a   1.000
_cell.length_b   1.000
_cell.length_c   1.000
_cell.angle_alpha   90.00
_cell.angle_beta   90.00
_cell.angle_gamma   90.00
#
_symmetry.space_group_name_H-M   'P 1'
#
loop_
_entity.id
_entity.type
_entity.pdbx_description
1 polymer ?
#
loop_
_entity_poly.entity_id
_entity_poly.type
_entity_poly.pdbx_seq_one_letter_code
_entity_poly.pdbx_strand_id
1 'polypeptide(L)'
;MEITEQALSKLKEETKEYYNSLKEVYCPYFNASVKFTSGGFQHIFYKNASKNKERDKSSQIIRLKLFKLAQKLLRDSKTVQEYFCNNEFVIIKMNKRKEKMMKAVYYWGFIGIIDGKKIKVIVRQVGSGDKKFWSIIPNWITRKSHENNTIITYRGDLKSD
;
A
#
# COMPACT_ATOMS: atom_id res chain seq x y z
N MET A 1 25.31 6.10 1.60
CA MET A 1 25.30 4.62 1.52
C MET A 1 25.12 4.27 0.06
N GLU A 2 26.21 3.96 -0.63
CA GLU A 2 26.14 3.48 -2.02
C GLU A 2 25.41 2.14 -2.00
N ILE A 3 24.16 2.17 -2.45
CA ILE A 3 23.40 0.94 -2.66
C ILE A 3 23.85 0.42 -4.01
N THR A 4 24.61 -0.67 -4.00
CA THR A 4 24.94 -1.40 -5.22
C THR A 4 23.64 -1.89 -5.85
N GLU A 5 23.47 -1.68 -7.16
CA GLU A 5 22.25 -2.07 -7.88
C GLU A 5 21.94 -3.56 -7.74
N GLN A 6 22.98 -4.36 -7.55
CA GLN A 6 22.91 -5.79 -7.29
C GLN A 6 22.20 -6.14 -5.97
N ALA A 7 22.45 -5.39 -4.90
CA ALA A 7 21.76 -5.59 -3.62
C ALA A 7 20.26 -5.24 -3.70
N LEU A 8 19.91 -4.21 -4.48
CA LEU A 8 18.51 -3.87 -4.74
C LEU A 8 17.80 -4.94 -5.56
N SER A 9 18.46 -5.48 -6.59
CA SER A 9 17.88 -6.55 -7.41
C SER A 9 17.58 -7.79 -6.58
N LYS A 10 18.54 -8.22 -5.75
CA LYS A 10 18.36 -9.38 -4.86
C LYS A 10 17.22 -9.18 -3.87
N LEU A 11 17.15 -8.02 -3.22
CA LEU A 11 16.06 -7.69 -2.29
C LEU A 11 14.69 -7.71 -2.97
N LYS A 12 14.62 -7.24 -4.22
CA LYS A 12 13.40 -7.22 -5.01
C LYS A 12 12.92 -8.63 -5.34
N GLU A 13 13.83 -9.53 -5.72
CA GLU A 13 13.52 -10.93 -6.00
C GLU A 13 13.02 -11.67 -4.75
N GLU A 14 13.78 -11.60 -3.65
CA GLU A 14 13.40 -12.21 -2.37
C GLU A 14 12.03 -11.72 -1.88
N THR A 15 11.80 -10.41 -1.97
CA THR A 15 10.51 -9.83 -1.55
C THR A 15 9.38 -10.26 -2.49
N LYS A 16 9.64 -10.39 -3.79
CA LYS A 16 8.64 -10.84 -4.78
C LYS A 16 8.25 -12.29 -4.55
N GLU A 17 9.21 -13.17 -4.31
CA GLU A 17 8.96 -14.58 -3.98
C GLU A 17 8.11 -14.70 -2.72
N TYR A 18 8.50 -13.98 -1.66
CA TYR A 18 7.74 -13.93 -0.43
C TYR A 18 6.32 -13.35 -0.63
N TYR A 19 6.19 -12.24 -1.35
CA TYR A 19 4.89 -11.63 -1.68
C TYR A 19 3.96 -12.61 -2.42
N ASN A 20 4.50 -13.34 -3.39
CA ASN A 20 3.75 -14.33 -4.16
C ASN A 20 3.34 -15.55 -3.31
N SER A 21 4.15 -15.92 -2.31
CA SER A 21 3.85 -17.03 -1.41
C SER A 21 2.65 -16.76 -0.49
N LEU A 22 2.42 -15.50 -0.09
CA LEU A 22 1.38 -15.15 0.88
C LEU A 22 -0.03 -15.34 0.35
N LYS A 23 -0.29 -14.96 -0.91
CA LYS A 23 -1.62 -14.87 -1.58
C LYS A 23 -2.61 -13.95 -0.86
N GLU A 24 -2.86 -14.15 0.43
CA GLU A 24 -3.75 -13.37 1.28
C GLU A 24 -3.37 -13.42 2.77
N VAL A 25 -3.90 -12.49 3.56
CA VAL A 25 -3.77 -12.47 5.03
C VAL A 25 -5.12 -12.14 5.67
N TYR A 26 -5.51 -12.93 6.67
CA TYR A 26 -6.72 -12.63 7.46
C TYR A 26 -6.52 -11.36 8.30
N CYS A 27 -7.48 -10.43 8.21
CA CYS A 27 -7.46 -9.17 8.94
C CYS A 27 -8.66 -9.13 9.91
N PRO A 28 -8.43 -9.14 11.24
CA PRO A 28 -9.50 -9.16 12.24
C PRO A 28 -10.48 -7.99 12.13
N TYR A 29 -9.99 -6.77 11.82
CA TYR A 29 -10.85 -5.60 11.63
C TYR A 29 -11.91 -5.80 10.54
N PHE A 30 -11.56 -6.48 9.44
CA PHE A 30 -12.51 -6.74 8.36
C PHE A 30 -13.30 -8.03 8.54
N ASN A 31 -12.91 -8.87 9.51
CA ASN A 31 -13.34 -10.26 9.60
C ASN A 31 -13.22 -11.00 8.24
N ALA A 32 -12.16 -10.70 7.47
CA ALA A 32 -11.98 -11.18 6.10
C ALA A 32 -10.50 -11.17 5.68
N SER A 33 -10.19 -11.91 4.61
CA SER A 33 -8.86 -11.95 3.99
C SER A 33 -8.58 -10.71 3.13
N VAL A 34 -7.38 -10.15 3.26
CA VAL A 34 -6.81 -9.11 2.38
C VAL A 34 -5.89 -9.80 1.36
N LYS A 35 -6.18 -9.63 0.07
CA LYS A 35 -5.44 -10.28 -1.01
C LYS A 35 -4.20 -9.47 -1.42
N PHE A 36 -3.08 -10.18 -1.61
CA PHE A 36 -1.85 -9.62 -2.16
C PHE A 36 -1.85 -9.78 -3.67
N THR A 37 -2.08 -8.68 -4.39
CA THR A 37 -2.20 -8.68 -5.86
C THR A 37 -0.98 -8.06 -6.52
N SER A 38 -0.76 -8.35 -7.80
CA SER A 38 0.32 -7.72 -8.59
C SER A 38 0.26 -6.19 -8.58
N GLY A 39 -0.94 -5.61 -8.59
CA GLY A 39 -1.13 -4.16 -8.48
C GLY A 39 -0.60 -3.57 -7.18
N GLY A 40 -0.85 -4.24 -6.04
CA GLY A 40 -0.31 -3.82 -4.74
C GLY A 40 1.22 -3.89 -4.69
N PHE A 41 1.81 -4.92 -5.29
CA PHE A 41 3.27 -5.02 -5.39
C PHE A 41 3.86 -3.92 -6.26
N GLN A 42 3.22 -3.59 -7.38
CA GLN A 42 3.67 -2.48 -8.24
C GLN A 42 3.66 -1.13 -7.52
N HIS A 43 2.73 -0.90 -6.59
CA HIS A 43 2.66 0.34 -5.82
C HIS A 43 3.85 0.57 -4.87
N ILE A 44 4.62 -0.48 -4.57
CA ILE A 44 5.91 -0.36 -3.88
C ILE A 44 6.94 0.40 -4.73
N PHE A 45 6.86 0.25 -6.05
CA PHE A 45 7.79 0.84 -7.02
C PHE A 45 7.26 2.12 -7.66
N TYR A 46 5.95 2.25 -7.81
CA TYR A 46 5.31 3.35 -8.52
C TYR A 46 4.32 4.09 -7.63
N LYS A 47 4.36 5.43 -7.63
CA LYS A 47 3.40 6.26 -6.89
C LYS A 47 1.96 6.07 -7.39
N ASN A 48 1.83 5.98 -8.70
CA ASN A 48 0.57 5.68 -9.37
C ASN A 48 0.86 4.66 -10.45
N ALA A 49 0.20 3.49 -10.41
CA ALA A 49 0.27 2.52 -11.49
C ALA A 49 -0.09 3.11 -12.88
N SER A 50 -0.81 4.25 -12.91
CA SER A 50 -1.24 4.93 -14.13
C SER A 50 -0.36 6.12 -14.58
N LYS A 51 0.55 6.65 -13.76
CA LYS A 51 1.35 7.85 -14.11
C LYS A 51 2.83 7.55 -14.40
N ASN A 52 3.22 6.26 -14.44
CA ASN A 52 4.59 5.78 -14.70
C ASN A 52 5.70 6.47 -13.89
N LYS A 53 5.36 7.14 -12.78
CA LYS A 53 6.35 7.81 -11.94
C LYS A 53 6.92 6.79 -10.95
N GLU A 54 8.09 6.28 -11.30
CA GLU A 54 8.88 5.45 -10.42
C GLU A 54 9.25 6.22 -9.16
N ARG A 55 9.18 5.53 -8.02
CA ARG A 55 9.67 6.03 -6.73
C ARG A 55 11.19 6.02 -6.74
N ASP A 56 11.81 6.90 -5.97
CA ASP A 56 13.26 6.88 -5.77
C ASP A 56 13.73 5.53 -5.19
N LYS A 57 14.94 5.10 -5.55
CA LYS A 57 15.48 3.79 -5.14
C LYS A 57 15.46 3.59 -3.62
N SER A 58 15.74 4.65 -2.84
CA SER A 58 15.72 4.60 -1.37
C SER A 58 14.31 4.29 -0.83
N SER A 59 13.30 4.98 -1.35
CA SER A 59 11.89 4.72 -1.05
C SER A 59 11.45 3.30 -1.37
N GLN A 60 11.92 2.73 -2.47
CA GLN A 60 11.62 1.35 -2.84
C GLN A 60 12.22 0.38 -1.82
N ILE A 61 13.51 0.54 -1.49
CA ILE A 61 14.22 -0.32 -0.54
C ILE A 61 13.55 -0.33 0.82
N ILE A 62 13.19 0.85 1.33
CA ILE A 62 12.54 0.97 2.63
C ILE A 62 11.20 0.21 2.60
N ARG A 63 10.38 0.39 1.56
CA ARG A 63 9.08 -0.30 1.45
C ARG A 63 9.24 -1.81 1.31
N LEU A 64 10.21 -2.29 0.54
CA LEU A 64 10.52 -3.71 0.42
C LEU A 64 10.92 -4.32 1.78
N LYS A 65 11.82 -3.65 2.51
CA LYS A 65 12.25 -4.09 3.85
C LYS A 65 11.10 -4.13 4.86
N LEU A 66 10.12 -3.24 4.72
CA LEU A 66 8.98 -3.16 5.64
C LEU A 66 7.83 -4.11 5.28
N PHE A 67 7.86 -4.77 4.12
CA PHE A 67 6.75 -5.61 3.67
C PHE A 67 6.40 -6.74 4.64
N LYS A 68 7.40 -7.39 5.27
CA LYS A 68 7.16 -8.40 6.32
C LYS A 68 6.35 -7.84 7.50
N LEU A 69 6.60 -6.58 7.87
CA LEU A 69 5.85 -5.90 8.93
C LEU A 69 4.43 -5.53 8.46
N ALA A 70 4.22 -5.32 7.16
CA ALA A 70 2.90 -5.05 6.60
C ALA A 70 1.92 -6.19 6.86
N GLN A 71 2.38 -7.43 6.63
CA GLN A 71 1.58 -8.63 6.88
C GLN A 71 1.26 -8.76 8.37
N LYS A 72 2.26 -8.61 9.25
CA LYS A 72 2.08 -8.67 10.70
C LYS A 72 1.06 -7.64 11.17
N LEU A 73 1.18 -6.39 10.70
CA LEU A 73 0.23 -5.34 11.04
C LEU A 73 -1.21 -5.70 10.64
N LEU A 74 -1.44 -6.17 9.41
CA LEU A 74 -2.77 -6.53 8.95
C LEU A 74 -3.37 -7.70 9.75
N ARG A 75 -2.53 -8.67 10.14
CA ARG A 75 -2.94 -9.84 10.91
C ARG A 75 -3.37 -9.49 12.33
N ASP A 76 -2.67 -8.55 12.96
CA ASP A 76 -2.87 -8.22 14.38
C ASP A 76 -3.86 -7.06 14.59
N SER A 77 -4.13 -6.28 13.54
CA SER A 77 -4.96 -5.08 13.63
C SER A 77 -6.46 -5.39 13.78
N LYS A 78 -7.04 -4.87 14.86
CA LYS A 78 -8.50 -4.85 15.12
C LYS A 78 -9.16 -3.50 14.86
N THR A 79 -8.37 -2.47 14.55
CA THR A 79 -8.85 -1.10 14.34
C THR A 79 -8.19 -0.50 13.11
N VAL A 80 -8.92 0.37 12.40
CA VAL A 80 -8.37 1.23 11.37
C VAL A 80 -8.18 2.65 11.92
N GLN A 81 -7.12 3.34 11.49
CA GLN A 81 -6.85 4.72 11.93
C GLN A 81 -7.23 5.75 10.87
N GLU A 82 -7.23 5.36 9.60
CA GLU A 82 -7.66 6.23 8.49
C GLU A 82 -8.64 5.50 7.59
N TYR A 83 -9.68 6.20 7.16
CA TYR A 83 -10.65 5.72 6.18
C TYR A 83 -10.95 6.82 5.17
N PHE A 84 -10.99 6.45 3.90
CA PHE A 84 -11.32 7.34 2.81
C PHE A 84 -12.14 6.61 1.74
N CYS A 85 -13.18 7.26 1.22
CA CYS A 85 -13.99 6.74 0.14
C CYS A 85 -14.17 7.83 -0.93
N ASN A 86 -14.03 7.46 -2.20
CA ASN A 86 -14.31 8.36 -3.32
C ASN A 86 -14.78 7.58 -4.54
N ASN A 87 -15.50 8.24 -5.44
CA ASN A 87 -15.80 7.70 -6.76
C ASN A 87 -14.59 7.92 -7.68
N GLU A 88 -14.05 6.81 -8.20
CA GLU A 88 -12.92 6.83 -9.12
C GLU A 88 -13.28 6.08 -10.40
N PHE A 89 -12.70 6.52 -11.52
CA PHE A 89 -12.71 5.73 -12.73
C PHE A 89 -11.73 4.57 -12.60
N VAL A 90 -12.25 3.36 -12.65
CA VAL A 90 -11.48 2.11 -12.59
C VAL A 90 -11.62 1.36 -13.90
N ILE A 91 -10.53 0.73 -14.32
CA ILE A 91 -10.54 -0.16 -15.49
C ILE A 91 -10.99 -1.54 -15.02
N ILE A 92 -12.15 -1.98 -15.48
CA ILE A 92 -12.70 -3.31 -15.20
C ILE A 92 -12.57 -4.14 -16.48
N LYS A 93 -12.11 -5.39 -16.34
CA LYS A 93 -12.09 -6.34 -17.44
C LYS A 93 -13.43 -7.07 -17.48
N MET A 94 -14.26 -6.80 -18.47
CA MET A 94 -15.53 -7.48 -18.72
C MET A 94 -15.50 -8.09 -20.12
N ASN A 95 -15.82 -9.38 -20.25
CA ASN A 95 -15.99 -10.07 -21.54
C ASN A 95 -14.87 -9.77 -22.57
N LYS A 96 -13.61 -10.00 -22.16
CA LYS A 96 -12.38 -9.73 -22.94
C LYS A 96 -12.10 -8.25 -23.28
N ARG A 97 -12.97 -7.31 -22.91
CA ARG A 97 -12.78 -5.87 -23.06
C ARG A 97 -12.37 -5.21 -21.74
N LYS A 98 -11.68 -4.08 -21.84
CA LYS A 98 -11.35 -3.22 -20.71
C LYS A 98 -12.24 -2.00 -20.79
N GLU A 99 -13.11 -1.82 -19.80
CA GLU A 99 -14.01 -0.68 -19.75
C GLU A 99 -13.67 0.19 -18.54
N LYS A 100 -13.68 1.51 -18.74
CA LYS A 100 -13.44 2.50 -17.71
C LYS A 100 -14.77 2.91 -17.11
N MET A 101 -15.03 2.48 -15.88
CA MET A 101 -16.28 2.75 -15.18
C MET A 101 -16.04 3.52 -13.90
N MET A 102 -16.96 4.41 -13.55
CA MET A 102 -16.95 5.07 -12.26
C MET A 102 -17.45 4.11 -11.18
N LYS A 103 -16.66 3.87 -10.14
CA LYS A 103 -17.02 3.03 -8.99
C LYS A 103 -16.59 3.70 -7.70
N ALA A 104 -17.32 3.44 -6.62
CA ALA A 104 -16.86 3.74 -5.28
C ALA A 104 -15.59 2.94 -4.98
N VAL A 105 -14.56 3.62 -4.49
CA VAL A 105 -13.29 3.05 -4.07
C VAL A 105 -13.06 3.41 -2.63
N TYR A 106 -12.74 2.40 -1.84
CA TYR A 106 -12.53 2.49 -0.41
C TYR A 106 -11.06 2.26 -0.09
N TYR A 107 -10.53 3.06 0.82
CA TYR A 107 -9.17 2.99 1.32
C TYR A 107 -9.20 2.94 2.85
N TRP A 108 -8.42 2.03 3.42
CA TRP A 108 -8.20 1.91 4.86
C TRP A 108 -6.71 2.00 5.16
N GLY A 109 -6.34 2.87 6.09
CA GLY A 109 -4.98 3.03 6.59
C GLY A 109 -4.84 2.40 7.98
N PHE A 110 -4.12 1.29 8.04
CA PHE A 110 -3.69 0.65 9.29
C PHE A 110 -2.35 1.25 9.69
N ILE A 111 -2.28 1.84 10.88
CA ILE A 111 -1.08 2.48 11.42
C ILE A 111 -0.69 1.71 12.67
N GLY A 112 0.58 1.31 12.74
CA GLY A 112 1.13 0.63 13.89
C GLY A 112 2.62 0.88 14.05
N ILE A 113 3.10 0.63 15.27
CA ILE A 113 4.52 0.61 15.59
C ILE A 113 4.88 -0.86 15.83
N ILE A 114 5.71 -1.42 14.97
CA ILE A 114 6.18 -2.81 15.05
C ILE A 114 7.71 -2.80 15.05
N ASP A 115 8.32 -3.45 16.03
CA ASP A 115 9.78 -3.53 16.19
C ASP A 115 10.45 -2.14 16.16
N GLY A 116 9.83 -1.16 16.85
CA GLY A 116 10.28 0.23 16.90
C GLY A 116 10.04 1.05 15.63
N LYS A 117 9.42 0.48 14.59
CA LYS A 117 9.18 1.15 13.31
C LYS A 117 7.71 1.51 13.15
N LYS A 118 7.43 2.80 13.00
CA LYS A 118 6.10 3.29 12.64
C LYS A 118 5.83 3.07 11.16
N ILE A 119 4.79 2.30 10.84
CA ILE A 119 4.39 1.98 9.47
C ILE A 119 2.90 2.22 9.27
N LYS A 120 2.54 2.53 8.03
CA LYS A 120 1.15 2.58 7.56
C LYS A 120 0.97 1.58 6.42
N VAL A 121 -0.04 0.72 6.53
CA VAL A 121 -0.46 -0.19 5.46
C VAL A 121 -1.79 0.28 4.89
N ILE A 122 -1.87 0.37 3.57
CA ILE A 122 -3.07 0.77 2.86
C ILE A 122 -3.73 -0.47 2.26
N VAL A 123 -5.02 -0.62 2.54
CA VAL A 123 -5.91 -1.60 1.90
C VAL A 123 -6.90 -0.88 1.01
N ARG A 124 -7.11 -1.39 -0.21
CA ARG A 124 -8.02 -0.82 -1.21
C ARG A 124 -9.11 -1.82 -1.60
N GLN A 125 -10.34 -1.35 -1.75
CA GLN A 125 -11.47 -2.11 -2.29
C GLN A 125 -12.21 -1.30 -3.36
N VAL A 126 -12.64 -1.95 -4.44
CA VAL A 126 -13.43 -1.32 -5.51
C VAL A 126 -14.83 -1.90 -5.47
N GLY A 127 -15.85 -1.06 -5.25
CA GLY A 127 -17.22 -1.50 -5.07
C GLY A 127 -17.34 -2.59 -4.00
N SER A 128 -18.01 -3.69 -4.34
CA SER A 128 -18.15 -4.88 -3.51
C SER A 128 -17.06 -5.94 -3.74
N GLY A 129 -16.00 -5.62 -4.48
CA GLY A 129 -14.92 -6.57 -4.78
C GLY A 129 -14.03 -6.92 -3.59
N ASP A 130 -12.96 -7.67 -3.83
CA ASP A 130 -12.03 -8.06 -2.76
C ASP A 130 -11.26 -6.87 -2.16
N LYS A 131 -10.96 -6.98 -0.87
CA LYS A 131 -9.99 -6.11 -0.19
C LYS A 131 -8.58 -6.51 -0.60
N LYS A 132 -7.80 -5.55 -1.10
CA LYS A 132 -6.48 -5.80 -1.67
C LYS A 132 -5.44 -4.96 -0.94
N PHE A 133 -4.29 -5.55 -0.64
CA PHE A 133 -3.12 -4.78 -0.25
C PHE A 133 -2.81 -3.78 -1.37
N TRP A 134 -2.63 -2.52 -1.00
CA TRP A 134 -2.34 -1.43 -1.93
C TRP A 134 -0.92 -0.93 -1.78
N SER A 135 -0.50 -0.52 -0.58
CA SER A 135 0.81 0.09 -0.36
C SER A 135 1.25 -0.02 1.11
N ILE A 136 2.55 0.18 1.35
CA ILE A 136 3.14 0.40 2.67
C ILE A 136 3.91 1.71 2.68
N ILE A 137 3.74 2.50 3.72
CA ILE A 137 4.37 3.81 3.88
C ILE A 137 5.20 3.82 5.18
N PRO A 138 6.52 4.06 5.08
CA PRO A 138 7.38 4.24 6.25
C PRO A 138 7.13 5.57 6.94
N ASN A 139 7.33 5.61 8.26
CA ASN A 139 7.44 6.84 9.06
C ASN A 139 6.30 7.83 8.80
N TRP A 140 5.07 7.31 8.69
CA TRP A 140 3.89 8.13 8.41
C TRP A 140 3.57 9.05 9.58
N ILE A 141 3.36 10.33 9.28
CA ILE A 141 2.87 11.32 10.23
C ILE A 141 1.41 11.57 9.88
N THR A 142 0.52 11.25 10.81
CA THR A 142 -0.90 11.62 10.70
C THR A 142 -0.97 13.14 10.79
N ARG A 143 -1.52 13.81 9.77
CA ARG A 143 -1.78 15.24 9.88
C ARG A 143 -2.81 15.47 10.99
N LYS A 144 -2.57 16.45 11.86
CA LYS A 144 -3.70 17.15 12.48
C LYS A 144 -4.40 17.92 11.37
N SER A 145 -5.73 17.83 11.30
CA SER A 145 -6.54 18.77 10.51
C SER A 145 -6.18 20.21 10.94
N HIS A 146 -6.15 21.13 9.99
CA HIS A 146 -5.57 22.48 10.12
C HIS A 146 -6.03 23.24 11.38
N GLU A 147 -5.11 23.43 12.33
CA GLU A 147 -4.72 24.75 12.83
C GLU A 147 -3.18 24.82 12.82
N ASN A 148 -2.66 25.49 11.79
CA ASN A 148 -1.35 26.14 11.64
C ASN A 148 -0.02 25.35 11.61
N ASN A 149 0.71 25.68 10.54
CA ASN A 149 2.15 25.66 10.29
C ASN A 149 2.89 24.39 9.84
N THR A 150 3.61 24.61 8.74
CA THR A 150 4.31 23.70 7.86
C THR A 150 5.44 22.94 8.54
N ILE A 151 5.48 21.63 8.33
CA ILE A 151 6.68 20.81 8.54
C ILE A 151 6.95 20.03 7.25
N ILE A 152 8.18 20.13 6.75
CA ILE A 152 8.67 19.44 5.56
C ILE A 152 8.62 17.92 5.85
N THR A 153 7.81 17.18 5.10
CA THR A 153 7.50 15.76 5.38
C THR A 153 7.34 14.94 4.10
N TYR A 154 7.67 13.64 4.15
CA TYR A 154 7.43 12.69 3.06
C TYR A 154 5.91 12.53 2.88
N ARG A 155 5.34 13.34 1.98
CA ARG A 155 3.92 13.39 1.65
C ARG A 155 3.49 12.13 0.91
N GLY A 156 2.56 11.38 1.50
CA GLY A 156 1.86 10.28 0.86
C GLY A 156 0.36 10.45 0.88
N ASP A 157 -0.18 10.96 -0.21
CA ASP A 157 -1.62 11.07 -0.37
C ASP A 157 -2.21 9.68 -0.65
N LEU A 158 -3.30 9.32 0.03
CA LEU A 158 -4.00 8.02 -0.08
C LEU A 158 -4.35 7.66 -1.54
N LYS A 159 -4.49 8.66 -2.42
CA LYS A 159 -4.77 8.50 -3.84
C LYS A 159 -3.52 8.39 -4.72
N SER A 160 -2.36 8.85 -4.24
CA SER A 160 -1.13 8.96 -5.03
C SER A 160 0.10 8.28 -4.45
N ASP A 161 -0.03 7.58 -3.30
CA ASP A 161 1.02 6.80 -2.66
C ASP A 161 0.60 5.35 -2.30
#